data_AF-A0A094BAU9-F1
#
_entry.id   AF-A0A094BAU9-F1
#
_cell.length_a   1.000
_cell.length_b   1.000
_cell.length_c   1.000
_cell.angle_alpha   90.00
_cell.angle_beta   90.00
_cell.angle_gamma   90.00
#
_symmetry.space_group_name_H-M   'P 1'
#
loop_
_entity.id
_entity.type
_entity.pdbx_description
1 polymer ?
#
loop_
_entity_poly.entity_id
_entity_poly.type
_entity_poly.pdbx_seq_one_letter_code
_entity_poly.pdbx_strand_id
1 'polypeptide(L)'
;MVATGIGIAGHIPYLKELISGYNSCEVKTRRILLIWKTQRECQQQWVKQWMDQILQFDTGVILEISLHAQEYGKKGLAYGTHDKLNKSLAPLDVEGLLQKELSARRGRIIVSLCAEGAIADRARAHVQARMDERVRLVELDFRPSQCESLVTDTAEMEFTCRG
;
A
#
# COMPACT_ATOMS: atom_id res chain seq x y z
N MET A 1 -6.00 -0.09 3.35
CA MET A 1 -5.24 -0.86 2.36
C MET A 1 -3.81 -1.01 2.84
N VAL A 2 -3.24 -2.21 2.84
CA VAL A 2 -1.86 -2.47 3.30
C VAL A 2 -1.05 -3.07 2.16
N ALA A 3 0.05 -2.40 1.81
CA ALA A 3 0.93 -2.79 0.73
C ALA A 3 2.40 -2.84 1.16
N THR A 4 3.17 -3.74 0.56
CA THR A 4 4.64 -3.78 0.74
C THR A 4 5.36 -3.85 -0.59
N GLY A 5 6.41 -3.07 -0.77
CA GLY A 5 7.23 -3.05 -1.98
C GLY A 5 6.38 -2.82 -3.23
N ILE A 6 6.50 -3.72 -4.22
CA ILE A 6 5.71 -3.70 -5.47
C ILE A 6 4.22 -4.03 -5.29
N GLY A 7 3.79 -4.53 -4.12
CA GLY A 7 2.38 -4.81 -3.81
C GLY A 7 1.46 -3.58 -3.84
N ILE A 8 2.04 -2.39 -3.90
CA ILE A 8 1.30 -1.15 -4.18
C ILE A 8 0.65 -1.16 -5.57
N ALA A 9 1.29 -1.81 -6.56
CA ALA A 9 0.77 -1.91 -7.92
C ALA A 9 -0.60 -2.59 -7.97
N GLY A 10 -0.81 -3.60 -7.11
CA GLY A 10 -2.10 -4.28 -6.98
C GLY A 10 -3.21 -3.36 -6.46
N HIS A 11 -2.87 -2.34 -5.66
CA HIS A 11 -3.86 -1.43 -5.06
C HIS A 11 -4.19 -0.21 -5.94
N ILE A 12 -3.26 0.22 -6.81
CA ILE A 12 -3.44 1.37 -7.71
C ILE A 12 -4.74 1.33 -8.52
N PRO A 13 -5.12 0.22 -9.20
CA PRO A 13 -6.37 0.19 -9.97
C PRO A 13 -7.60 0.39 -9.06
N TYR A 14 -7.65 -0.28 -7.91
CA TYR A 14 -8.74 -0.13 -6.95
C TYR A 14 -8.84 1.30 -6.39
N LEU A 15 -7.70 1.97 -6.15
CA LEU A 15 -7.69 3.37 -5.72
C LEU A 15 -8.34 4.28 -6.77
N LYS A 16 -7.99 4.09 -8.04
CA LYS A 16 -8.57 4.86 -9.15
C LYS A 16 -10.08 4.66 -9.25
N GLU A 17 -10.54 3.42 -9.17
CA GLU A 17 -11.97 3.10 -9.20
C GLU A 17 -12.71 3.70 -8.00
N LEU A 18 -12.15 3.61 -6.80
CA LEU A 18 -12.76 4.17 -5.59
C LEU A 18 -12.87 5.70 -5.63
N ILE A 19 -11.84 6.39 -6.12
CA ILE A 19 -11.85 7.85 -6.24
C ILE A 19 -12.79 8.30 -7.36
N SER A 20 -12.75 7.63 -8.50
CA SER A 20 -13.69 7.91 -9.61
C SER A 20 -15.13 7.69 -9.18
N GLY A 21 -15.43 6.56 -8.53
CA GLY A 21 -16.76 6.27 -8.01
C GLY A 21 -17.18 7.25 -6.90
N TYR A 22 -16.24 7.80 -6.13
CA TYR A 22 -16.55 8.83 -5.14
C TYR A 22 -16.96 10.14 -5.82
N ASN A 23 -16.18 10.58 -6.82
CA ASN A 23 -16.48 11.78 -7.59
C ASN A 23 -17.82 11.68 -8.34
N SER A 24 -18.20 10.48 -8.80
CA SER A 24 -19.50 10.20 -9.44
C SER A 24 -20.64 9.90 -8.46
N CYS A 25 -20.41 9.95 -7.14
CA CYS A 25 -21.38 9.58 -6.11
C CYS A 25 -21.94 8.14 -6.20
N GLU A 26 -21.20 7.22 -6.81
CA GLU A 26 -21.58 5.80 -7.00
C GLU A 26 -21.15 4.91 -5.83
N VAL A 27 -20.07 5.29 -5.13
CA VAL A 27 -19.54 4.52 -3.99
C VAL A 27 -19.81 5.23 -2.66
N LYS A 28 -19.99 4.45 -1.60
CA LYS A 28 -20.21 4.97 -0.23
C LYS A 28 -18.92 5.16 0.57
N THR A 29 -17.76 4.97 -0.06
CA THR A 29 -16.44 5.07 0.57
C THR A 29 -16.13 6.52 0.91
N ARG A 30 -15.86 6.84 2.19
CA ARG A 30 -15.63 8.22 2.65
C ARG A 30 -14.19 8.53 3.04
N ARG A 31 -13.39 7.50 3.34
CA ARG A 31 -11.98 7.63 3.73
C ARG A 31 -11.24 6.40 3.26
N ILE A 32 -10.08 6.61 2.66
CA ILE A 32 -9.19 5.57 2.19
C ILE A 32 -7.85 5.80 2.86
N LEU A 33 -7.40 4.83 3.68
CA LEU A 33 -6.06 4.84 4.24
C LEU A 33 -5.20 3.81 3.49
N LEU A 34 -4.11 4.29 2.91
CA LEU A 34 -3.11 3.47 2.24
C LEU A 34 -1.83 3.43 3.06
N ILE A 35 -1.54 2.27 3.62
CA ILE A 35 -0.31 1.99 4.36
C ILE A 35 0.64 1.29 3.40
N TRP A 36 1.78 1.92 3.10
CA TRP A 36 2.77 1.36 2.19
C TRP A 36 4.15 1.31 2.83
N LYS A 37 4.69 0.09 2.98
CA LYS A 37 6.08 -0.14 3.36
C LYS A 37 6.93 -0.33 2.11
N THR A 38 8.03 0.40 2.01
CA THR A 38 9.01 0.22 0.93
C THR A 38 10.43 0.27 1.48
N GLN A 39 11.31 -0.54 0.89
CA GLN A 39 12.73 -0.60 1.23
C GLN A 39 13.60 0.12 0.18
N ARG A 40 13.10 0.27 -1.05
CA ARG A 40 13.87 0.78 -2.19
C ARG A 40 13.34 2.12 -2.68
N GLU A 41 14.23 3.08 -2.90
CA GLU A 41 13.89 4.38 -3.49
C GLU A 41 13.39 4.24 -4.94
N CYS A 42 13.91 3.28 -5.71
CA CYS A 42 13.46 3.06 -7.09
C CYS A 42 11.95 2.74 -7.19
N GLN A 43 11.40 2.04 -6.20
CA GLN A 43 9.96 1.76 -6.13
C GLN A 43 9.16 3.04 -5.84
N GLN A 44 9.69 3.94 -5.00
CA GLN A 44 9.07 5.24 -4.75
C GLN A 44 9.05 6.12 -6.00
N GLN A 45 10.16 6.15 -6.74
CA GLN A 45 10.30 6.91 -7.98
C GLN A 45 9.29 6.44 -9.04
N TRP A 46 9.18 5.12 -9.22
CA TRP A 46 8.26 4.52 -10.20
C TRP A 46 6.79 4.78 -9.86
N VAL A 47 6.42 4.66 -8.58
CA VAL A 47 5.04 4.87 -8.11
C VAL A 47 4.66 6.35 -8.08
N LYS A 48 5.64 7.28 -8.07
CA LYS A 48 5.40 8.72 -7.98
C LYS A 48 4.44 9.24 -9.03
N GLN A 49 4.67 8.91 -10.30
CA GLN A 49 3.79 9.37 -11.38
C GLN A 49 2.34 8.90 -11.19
N TRP A 50 2.17 7.65 -10.75
CA TRP A 50 0.84 7.09 -10.47
C TRP A 50 0.18 7.76 -9.26
N MET A 51 0.92 8.03 -8.19
CA MET A 51 0.42 8.72 -7.01
C MET A 51 0.04 10.18 -7.32
N ASP A 52 0.87 10.89 -8.08
CA ASP A 52 0.59 12.26 -8.49
C ASP A 52 -0.71 12.32 -9.30
N GLN A 53 -0.93 11.36 -10.22
CA GLN A 53 -2.19 11.24 -10.95
C GLN A 53 -3.36 10.95 -10.02
N ILE A 54 -3.24 9.97 -9.12
CA ILE A 54 -4.31 9.59 -8.19
C ILE A 54 -4.71 10.78 -7.30
N LEU A 55 -3.72 11.52 -6.79
CA LEU A 55 -3.95 12.71 -5.96
C LEU A 55 -4.60 13.85 -6.74
N GLN A 56 -4.33 14.00 -8.04
CA GLN A 56 -5.04 14.98 -8.88
C GLN A 56 -6.53 14.65 -9.06
N PHE A 57 -6.89 13.36 -9.09
CA PHE A 57 -8.29 12.94 -9.19
C PHE A 57 -9.02 13.00 -7.84
N ASP A 58 -8.30 13.06 -6.71
CA ASP A 58 -8.88 13.09 -5.37
C ASP A 58 -9.40 14.49 -4.99
N THR A 59 -10.49 14.91 -5.64
CA THR A 59 -11.13 16.21 -5.35
C THR A 59 -11.71 16.29 -3.93
N GLY A 60 -12.13 15.15 -3.37
CA GLY A 60 -12.72 15.05 -2.04
C GLY A 60 -11.70 14.94 -0.92
N VAL A 61 -10.41 14.83 -1.26
CA VAL A 61 -9.30 14.61 -0.33
C VAL A 61 -9.58 13.43 0.61
N ILE A 62 -10.14 12.35 0.05
CA ILE A 62 -10.54 11.14 0.78
C ILE A 62 -9.39 10.16 0.97
N LEU A 63 -8.29 10.32 0.23
CA LEU A 63 -7.11 9.46 0.28
C LEU A 63 -6.09 10.01 1.28
N GLU A 64 -5.68 9.15 2.20
CA GLU A 64 -4.58 9.37 3.14
C GLU A 64 -3.51 8.31 2.89
N ILE A 65 -2.27 8.75 2.70
CA ILE A 65 -1.16 7.86 2.37
C ILE A 65 -0.14 7.92 3.51
N SER A 66 0.13 6.76 4.11
CA SER A 66 1.15 6.55 5.13
C SER A 66 2.30 5.74 4.54
N LEU A 67 3.42 6.42 4.29
CA LEU A 67 4.62 5.83 3.71
C LEU A 67 5.64 5.50 4.81
N HIS A 68 6.01 4.22 4.90
CA HIS A 68 7.03 3.72 5.82
C HIS A 68 8.26 3.28 5.03
N ALA A 69 9.30 4.12 5.05
CA ALA A 69 10.58 3.85 4.38
C ALA A 69 11.65 3.51 5.43
N GLN A 70 12.38 2.41 5.22
CA GLN A 70 13.28 1.86 6.23
C GLN A 70 14.68 2.51 6.25
N GLU A 71 15.25 2.91 5.09
CA GLU A 71 16.67 3.31 5.03
C GLU A 71 16.99 4.55 4.18
N TYR A 72 16.11 4.96 3.26
CA TYR A 72 16.39 6.10 2.38
C TYR A 72 15.20 7.04 2.36
N GLY A 73 15.39 8.23 2.95
CA GLY A 73 14.37 9.27 2.94
C GLY A 73 14.87 10.56 3.56
N LYS A 74 15.34 11.50 2.71
CA LYS A 74 15.27 12.91 3.08
C LYS A 74 13.81 13.23 3.43
N LYS A 75 13.57 13.94 4.53
CA LYS A 75 12.28 14.58 4.83
C LYS A 75 11.92 15.47 3.63
N GLY A 76 11.05 15.03 2.73
CA GLY A 76 10.49 15.94 1.72
C GLY A 76 10.34 15.49 0.27
N LEU A 77 10.25 14.21 -0.10
CA LEU A 77 9.61 13.92 -1.41
C LEU A 77 8.12 14.28 -1.29
N ALA A 78 7.73 15.48 -1.69
CA ALA A 78 6.32 15.83 -1.85
C ALA A 78 5.72 14.99 -2.99
N TYR A 79 4.57 14.36 -2.74
CA TYR A 79 3.75 13.75 -3.78
C TYR A 79 2.52 14.63 -3.96
N GLY A 80 2.22 15.00 -5.20
CA GLY A 80 1.13 15.90 -5.57
C GLY A 80 1.19 17.28 -4.89
N THR A 81 0.09 18.02 -5.02
CA THR A 81 -0.13 19.36 -4.44
C THR A 81 -0.79 19.29 -3.05
N HIS A 82 -1.18 18.09 -2.61
CA HIS A 82 -1.97 17.88 -1.39
C HIS A 82 -1.10 17.36 -0.23
N ASP A 83 -1.15 18.08 0.89
CA ASP A 83 -0.28 17.88 2.06
C ASP A 83 -0.67 16.69 2.97
N LYS A 84 -1.38 15.66 2.45
CA LYS A 84 -1.87 14.51 3.24
C LYS A 84 -0.99 13.27 3.19
N LEU A 85 0.26 13.42 2.78
CA LEU A 85 1.22 12.34 2.78
C LEU A 85 2.00 12.34 4.10
N ASN A 86 1.66 11.41 4.98
CA ASN A 86 2.41 11.19 6.21
C ASN A 86 3.55 10.21 5.94
N LYS A 87 4.78 10.74 5.88
CA LYS A 87 5.99 9.93 5.79
C LYS A 87 6.56 9.68 7.17
N SER A 88 6.63 8.42 7.56
CA SER A 88 7.32 8.02 8.78
C SER A 88 8.54 7.18 8.43
N LEU A 89 9.69 7.57 8.96
CA LEU A 89 10.94 6.81 8.90
C LEU A 89 11.02 5.81 10.06
N ALA A 90 9.88 5.24 10.44
CA ALA A 90 9.75 4.31 11.55
C ALA A 90 9.38 2.91 11.00
N PRO A 91 9.83 1.83 11.65
CA PRO A 91 9.36 0.48 11.34
C PRO A 91 7.83 0.46 11.29
N LEU A 92 7.28 -0.19 10.27
CA LEU A 92 5.83 -0.27 10.10
C LEU A 92 5.24 -1.15 11.21
N ASP A 93 4.60 -0.51 12.20
CA ASP A 93 3.73 -1.16 13.17
C ASP A 93 2.32 -1.33 12.58
N VAL A 94 2.14 -2.43 11.85
CA VAL A 94 0.85 -2.75 11.23
C VAL A 94 -0.24 -2.99 12.27
N GLU A 95 0.11 -3.59 13.41
CA GLU A 95 -0.85 -3.95 14.43
C GLU A 95 -1.36 -2.70 15.15
N GLY A 96 -0.48 -1.80 15.57
CA GLY A 96 -0.87 -0.54 16.18
C GLY A 96 -1.68 0.36 15.25
N LEU A 97 -1.31 0.45 13.97
CA LEU A 97 -2.05 1.21 12.97
C LEU A 97 -3.44 0.62 12.71
N LEU A 98 -3.53 -0.69 12.51
CA LEU A 98 -4.82 -1.37 12.33
C LEU A 98 -5.67 -1.25 13.59
N GLN A 99 -5.11 -1.43 14.77
CA GLN A 99 -5.82 -1.26 16.04
C GLN A 99 -6.39 0.15 16.16
N LYS A 100 -5.59 1.18 15.88
CA LYS A 100 -6.03 2.58 15.91
C LYS A 100 -7.20 2.82 14.97
N GLU A 101 -7.09 2.37 13.72
CA GLU A 101 -8.13 2.57 12.71
C GLU A 101 -9.39 1.74 12.96
N LEU A 102 -9.22 0.50 13.44
CA LEU A 102 -10.34 -0.36 13.84
C LEU A 102 -11.05 0.17 15.09
N SER A 103 -10.35 0.89 15.98
CA SER A 103 -10.96 1.50 17.18
C SER A 103 -11.63 2.84 16.87
N ALA A 104 -11.06 3.64 15.98
CA ALA A 104 -11.61 4.92 15.54
C ALA A 104 -12.74 4.79 14.52
N ARG A 105 -13.06 3.55 14.09
CA ARG A 105 -13.98 3.29 12.98
C ARG A 105 -15.39 3.83 13.23
N ARG A 106 -15.95 4.47 12.20
CA ARG A 106 -17.37 4.82 12.11
C ARG A 106 -18.00 4.17 10.88
N GLY A 107 -18.51 2.94 11.06
CA GLY A 107 -19.20 2.19 10.01
C GLY A 107 -18.47 0.92 9.58
N ARG A 108 -18.68 0.51 8.33
CA ARG A 108 -18.03 -0.68 7.74
C ARG A 108 -16.62 -0.32 7.27
N ILE A 109 -15.68 -1.22 7.53
CA ILE A 109 -14.29 -1.11 7.07
C ILE A 109 -13.95 -2.31 6.21
N ILE A 110 -13.24 -2.05 5.12
CA ILE A 110 -12.61 -3.08 4.31
C ILE A 110 -11.10 -2.94 4.45
N VAL A 111 -10.45 -4.02 4.83
CA VAL A 111 -8.98 -4.12 4.88
C VAL A 111 -8.55 -4.96 3.69
N SER A 112 -7.83 -4.34 2.75
CA SER A 112 -7.19 -5.04 1.64
C SER A 112 -5.71 -5.29 1.96
N LEU A 113 -5.21 -6.49 1.67
CA LEU A 113 -3.81 -6.87 1.87
C LEU A 113 -3.14 -7.23 0.54
N CYS A 114 -2.00 -6.62 0.27
CA CYS A 114 -1.06 -6.98 -0.79
C CYS A 114 0.35 -6.77 -0.28
N ALA A 115 0.71 -7.63 0.67
CA ALA A 115 1.92 -7.49 1.46
C ALA A 115 2.70 -8.80 1.47
N GLU A 116 3.97 -8.70 1.81
CA GLU A 116 4.85 -9.83 2.11
C GLU A 116 4.23 -10.71 3.19
N GLY A 117 4.42 -12.03 3.09
CA GLY A 117 3.79 -13.03 3.97
C GLY A 117 3.83 -12.67 5.45
N ALA A 118 5.01 -12.37 6.00
CA ALA A 118 5.13 -12.04 7.43
C ALA A 118 4.34 -10.79 7.87
N ILE A 119 4.14 -9.82 6.97
CA ILE A 119 3.33 -8.63 7.25
C ILE A 119 1.85 -8.93 7.04
N ALA A 120 1.51 -9.63 5.96
CA ALA A 120 0.15 -10.06 5.65
C ALA A 120 -0.41 -10.97 6.74
N ASP A 121 0.38 -11.91 7.26
CA ASP A 121 -0.01 -12.87 8.29
C ASP A 121 -0.28 -12.17 9.63
N ARG A 122 0.58 -11.23 10.03
CA ARG A 122 0.34 -10.40 11.22
C ARG A 122 -0.91 -9.53 11.08
N ALA A 123 -1.06 -8.86 9.94
CA ALA A 123 -2.25 -8.06 9.66
C ALA A 123 -3.52 -8.92 9.69
N ARG A 124 -3.47 -10.10 9.05
CA ARG A 124 -4.56 -11.06 9.01
C ARG A 124 -4.93 -11.53 10.40
N ALA A 125 -3.97 -12.02 11.18
CA ALA A 125 -4.22 -12.49 12.55
C ALA A 125 -4.85 -11.39 13.41
N HIS A 126 -4.33 -10.17 13.30
CA HIS A 126 -4.83 -9.02 14.07
C HIS A 126 -6.26 -8.62 13.68
N VAL A 127 -6.58 -8.61 12.38
CA VAL A 127 -7.93 -8.32 11.87
C VAL A 127 -8.88 -9.46 12.21
N GLN A 128 -8.47 -10.72 12.03
CA GLN A 128 -9.27 -11.91 12.34
C GLN A 128 -9.68 -11.98 13.81
N ALA A 129 -8.77 -11.65 14.72
CA ALA A 129 -9.07 -11.57 16.16
C ALA A 129 -10.14 -10.51 16.50
N ARG A 130 -10.42 -9.57 15.60
CA ARG A 130 -11.34 -8.45 15.78
C ARG A 130 -12.39 -8.37 14.68
N MET A 131 -12.62 -9.49 14.00
CA MET A 131 -13.63 -9.62 12.96
C MET A 131 -15.01 -9.42 13.59
N ASP A 132 -15.83 -8.68 12.87
CA ASP A 132 -17.21 -8.37 13.20
C ASP A 132 -17.96 -8.22 11.87
N GLU A 133 -19.28 -8.16 11.87
CA GLU A 133 -20.10 -8.02 10.65
C GLU A 133 -19.72 -6.77 9.82
N ARG A 134 -19.12 -5.78 10.48
CA ARG A 134 -18.70 -4.50 9.90
C ARG A 134 -17.28 -4.51 9.33
N VAL A 135 -16.49 -5.57 9.56
CA VAL A 135 -15.10 -5.65 9.13
C VAL A 135 -14.98 -6.73 8.07
N ARG A 136 -14.51 -6.36 6.87
CA ARG A 136 -14.21 -7.31 5.80
C ARG A 136 -12.73 -7.29 5.49
N LEU A 137 -12.11 -8.47 5.49
CA LEU A 137 -10.76 -8.66 5.01
C LEU A 137 -10.80 -9.15 3.57
N VAL A 138 -9.97 -8.56 2.72
CA VAL A 138 -9.79 -8.96 1.32
C VAL A 138 -8.29 -9.11 1.08
N GLU A 139 -7.89 -10.25 0.54
CA GLU A 139 -6.54 -10.45 0.05
C GLU A 139 -6.53 -10.29 -1.46
N LEU A 140 -5.58 -9.50 -1.97
CA LEU A 140 -5.39 -9.40 -3.41
C LEU A 140 -4.64 -10.64 -3.93
N ASP A 141 -4.96 -11.04 -5.15
CA ASP A 141 -4.35 -12.21 -5.80
C ASP A 141 -2.84 -12.02 -5.99
N PHE A 142 -2.40 -10.77 -6.15
CA PHE A 142 -0.98 -10.45 -6.20
C PHE A 142 -0.37 -10.49 -4.80
N ARG A 143 0.61 -11.38 -4.60
CA ARG A 143 1.45 -11.42 -3.39
C ARG A 143 2.88 -11.07 -3.77
N PRO A 144 3.48 -9.99 -3.25
CA PRO A 144 4.86 -9.68 -3.54
C PRO A 144 5.74 -10.81 -3.01
N SER A 145 6.58 -11.37 -3.88
CA SER A 145 7.58 -12.36 -3.51
C SER A 145 8.52 -11.77 -2.45
N GLN A 146 8.92 -12.58 -1.47
CA GLN A 146 10.03 -12.20 -0.59
C GLN A 146 11.22 -11.88 -1.50
N CYS A 147 11.72 -10.66 -1.43
CA CYS A 147 13.00 -10.38 -2.04
C CYS A 147 14.04 -10.98 -1.11
N GLU A 148 14.32 -12.28 -1.25
CA GLU A 148 15.60 -12.80 -0.82
C GLU A 148 16.66 -11.94 -1.51
N SER A 149 17.59 -11.40 -0.72
CA SER A 149 18.81 -10.83 -1.27
C SER A 149 19.52 -11.95 -2.01
N LEU A 150 19.31 -12.03 -3.33
CA LEU A 150 20.21 -12.76 -4.21
C LEU A 150 21.56 -12.07 -4.06
N VAL A 151 22.39 -12.64 -3.18
CA VAL A 151 23.83 -12.54 -3.29
C VAL A 151 24.13 -13.00 -4.71
N THR A 152 24.54 -12.07 -5.54
CA THR A 152 24.98 -12.33 -6.91
C THR A 152 26.21 -13.23 -6.83
N ASP A 153 26.00 -14.54 -6.93
CA ASP A 153 27.02 -15.41 -7.49
C ASP A 153 26.93 -15.22 -9.01
N THR A 154 27.97 -14.61 -9.55
CA THR A 154 28.18 -14.38 -10.98
C THR A 154 28.32 -15.74 -11.68
N ALA A 155 27.23 -16.22 -12.27
CA ALA A 155 27.30 -17.24 -13.30
C ALA A 155 26.64 -16.69 -14.57
N GLU A 156 27.51 -16.29 -15.50
CA GLU A 156 27.17 -15.94 -16.88
C GLU A 156 26.31 -17.05 -17.51
N MET A 157 25.07 -16.72 -17.88
CA MET A 157 24.27 -17.57 -18.76
C MET A 157 24.41 -17.04 -20.19
N GLU A 158 25.36 -17.61 -20.94
CA GLU A 158 25.40 -17.50 -22.39
C GLU A 158 24.18 -18.22 -22.99
N PHE A 159 23.27 -17.45 -23.60
CA PHE A 159 22.22 -18.00 -24.45
C PHE A 159 22.77 -18.18 -25.87
N THR A 160 23.18 -19.40 -26.21
CA THR A 160 23.39 -19.80 -27.60
C THR A 160 22.12 -20.46 -28.14
N CYS A 161 21.33 -19.70 -28.90
CA CYS A 161 20.26 -20.25 -29.72
C CYS A 161 20.88 -20.92 -30.96
N ARG A 162 20.81 -22.25 -31.07
CA ARG A 162 21.12 -22.98 -32.30
C ARG A 162 19.98 -22.81 -33.30
N GLY A 163 20.31 -22.24 -34.46
CA GLY A 163 19.54 -22.38 -35.71
C GLY A 163 19.97 -23.61 -36.49
#